data_AF-A0AAU9IL98-F1
#
_entry.id   AF-A0AAU9IL98-F1
#
_cell.length_a   1.000
_cell.length_b   1.000
_cell.length_c   1.000
_cell.angle_alpha   90.00
_cell.angle_beta   90.00
_cell.angle_gamma   90.00
#
_symmetry.space_group_name_H-M   'P 1'
#
loop_
_entity.id
_entity.type
_entity.pdbx_description
1 polymer ?
#
loop_
_entity_poly.entity_id
_entity_poly.type
_entity_poly.pdbx_seq_one_letter_code
_entity_poly.pdbx_strand_id
1 'polypeptide(L)'
;MGCNESTSANTSFWINLDETYFCKPQIKVKKPLSTRLCELSREIIHQNLKEGISTSHLKFQIKHKQAVFESTHYVPLYEIGLTSGDSLSLEVTEDLTEKITLSFMICENTKKVLRASLPRNEKISNLRKRFCGSGDYRNKVKILYKEIELDDNNTLLDYGVEQSEIITVLISDNNSGRRDTVVPVWKIKKSGLVLEGICMNHECVAYKQRVCICLGMGKFDAILEMSDGREHKCPVCNQDIYRANKFGFANCSYMFCGILDDDTSRSECRNSKGYNEFPEAQLNWRELKFEVSPTNSNTCPSN
;
A
#
# COMPACT_ATOMS: atom_id res chain seq x y z
N MET A 1 7.13 57.30 -5.84
CA MET A 1 6.29 56.57 -6.82
C MET A 1 7.15 55.48 -7.43
N GLY A 2 7.11 54.26 -6.89
CA GLY A 2 7.82 53.11 -7.47
C GLY A 2 6.91 52.43 -8.48
N CYS A 3 7.37 52.27 -9.72
CA CYS A 3 6.60 51.66 -10.79
C CYS A 3 6.38 50.16 -10.53
N ASN A 4 5.12 49.78 -10.25
CA ASN A 4 4.66 48.39 -10.17
C ASN A 4 4.78 47.63 -11.50
N GLU A 5 5.15 48.30 -12.60
CA GLU A 5 5.34 47.69 -13.91
C GLU A 5 6.62 46.84 -14.02
N SER A 6 7.55 46.94 -13.06
CA SER A 6 8.83 46.20 -13.12
C SER A 6 8.72 44.71 -12.75
N THR A 7 7.73 44.30 -11.96
CA THR A 7 7.63 42.91 -11.45
C THR A 7 7.00 41.91 -12.42
N SER A 8 6.34 42.40 -13.48
CA SER A 8 5.71 41.55 -14.50
C SER A 8 6.64 41.16 -15.64
N ALA A 9 7.81 41.82 -15.75
CA ALA A 9 8.79 41.50 -16.78
C ALA A 9 9.38 40.10 -16.57
N ASN A 10 9.41 39.32 -17.65
CA ASN A 10 10.01 37.99 -17.65
C ASN A 10 11.52 38.07 -17.44
N THR A 11 12.02 37.47 -16.35
CA THR A 11 13.44 37.35 -16.04
C THR A 11 13.95 35.97 -16.45
N SER A 12 15.14 35.92 -17.05
CA SER A 12 15.77 34.65 -17.47
C SER A 12 16.88 34.27 -16.50
N PHE A 13 16.87 33.01 -16.03
CA PHE A 13 17.84 32.48 -15.07
C PHE A 13 18.06 30.98 -15.32
N TRP A 14 19.08 30.42 -14.69
CA TRP A 14 19.44 29.01 -14.81
C TRP A 14 19.03 28.22 -13.57
N ILE A 15 18.69 26.96 -13.76
CA ILE A 15 18.40 26.03 -12.67
C ILE A 15 19.24 24.79 -12.86
N ASN A 16 20.13 24.54 -11.91
CA ASN A 16 20.91 23.31 -11.82
C ASN A 16 20.04 22.26 -11.13
N LEU A 17 20.02 21.06 -11.71
CA LEU A 17 19.20 19.94 -11.28
C LEU A 17 20.10 18.77 -10.94
N ASP A 18 19.73 17.99 -9.92
CA ASP A 18 20.44 16.75 -9.59
C ASP A 18 20.25 15.70 -10.70
N GLU A 19 21.33 15.37 -11.41
CA GLU A 19 21.35 14.39 -12.50
C GLU A 19 20.87 13.00 -12.08
N THR A 20 20.87 12.68 -10.79
CA THR A 20 20.33 11.42 -10.26
C THR A 20 18.83 11.34 -10.55
N TYR A 21 18.10 12.42 -10.32
CA TYR A 21 16.64 12.46 -10.36
C TYR A 21 16.06 13.09 -11.64
N PHE A 22 16.80 13.97 -12.30
CA PHE A 22 16.31 14.74 -13.45
C PHE A 22 16.94 14.33 -14.78
N CYS A 23 16.19 14.45 -15.87
CA CYS A 23 16.65 14.12 -17.23
C CYS A 23 17.71 15.08 -17.78
N LYS A 24 17.82 16.27 -17.20
CA LYS A 24 18.75 17.33 -17.63
C LYS A 24 19.50 17.86 -16.41
N PRO A 25 20.81 18.11 -16.49
CA PRO A 25 21.60 18.66 -15.39
C PRO A 25 21.33 20.14 -15.13
N GLN A 26 20.88 20.85 -16.17
CA GLN A 26 20.64 22.28 -16.11
C GLN A 26 19.55 22.67 -17.11
N ILE A 27 18.69 23.62 -16.72
CA ILE A 27 17.67 24.19 -17.58
C ILE A 27 17.68 25.71 -17.50
N LYS A 28 17.38 26.38 -18.62
CA LYS A 28 17.16 27.83 -18.66
C LYS A 28 15.66 28.09 -18.51
N VAL A 29 15.30 28.90 -17.53
CA VAL A 29 13.90 29.24 -17.25
C VAL A 29 13.69 30.73 -17.47
N LYS A 30 12.50 31.09 -17.99
CA LYS A 30 12.07 32.47 -18.20
C LYS A 30 10.68 32.65 -17.58
N LYS A 31 10.60 33.41 -16.49
CA LYS A 31 9.36 33.63 -15.72
C LYS A 31 9.32 35.06 -15.14
N PRO A 32 8.14 35.62 -14.85
CA PRO A 32 8.02 36.86 -14.09
C PRO A 32 8.61 36.70 -12.68
N LEU A 33 9.23 37.75 -12.13
CA LEU A 33 9.74 37.68 -10.75
C LEU A 33 8.61 37.58 -9.70
N SER A 34 7.38 37.91 -10.08
CA SER A 34 6.18 37.68 -9.26
C SER A 34 5.75 36.22 -9.16
N THR A 35 6.30 35.32 -10.00
CA THR A 35 6.05 33.88 -9.89
C THR A 35 6.46 33.38 -8.51
N ARG A 36 5.68 32.47 -7.94
CA ARG A 36 5.99 31.88 -6.63
C ARG A 36 6.97 30.74 -6.78
N LEU A 37 7.85 30.60 -5.79
CA LEU A 37 8.84 29.53 -5.74
C LEU A 37 8.19 28.14 -5.84
N CYS A 38 7.05 27.93 -5.17
CA CYS A 38 6.34 26.65 -5.22
C CYS A 38 5.69 26.33 -6.57
N GLU A 39 5.23 27.34 -7.30
CA GLU A 39 4.70 27.18 -8.65
C GLU A 39 5.83 26.81 -9.62
N LEU A 40 6.95 27.54 -9.55
CA LEU A 40 8.17 27.27 -10.32
C LEU A 40 8.67 25.84 -10.06
N SER A 41 8.82 25.47 -8.78
CA SER A 41 9.32 24.14 -8.38
C SER A 41 8.46 23.01 -8.94
N ARG A 42 7.14 23.13 -8.78
CA ARG A 42 6.18 22.12 -9.26
C ARG A 42 6.30 21.91 -10.77
N GLU A 43 6.41 23.00 -11.52
CA GLU A 43 6.57 22.97 -12.98
C GLU A 43 7.87 22.25 -13.39
N ILE A 44 9.00 22.62 -12.78
CA ILE A 44 10.30 22.01 -13.07
C ILE A 44 10.29 20.52 -12.76
N ILE A 45 9.80 20.15 -11.58
CA ILE A 45 9.74 18.76 -11.13
C ILE A 45 8.88 17.96 -12.10
N HIS A 46 7.67 18.43 -12.42
CA HIS A 46 6.77 17.71 -13.31
C HIS A 46 7.35 17.53 -14.73
N GLN A 47 8.06 18.53 -15.26
CA GLN A 47 8.56 18.49 -16.64
C GLN A 47 9.90 17.76 -16.83
N ASN A 48 10.72 17.65 -15.78
CA ASN A 48 12.11 17.21 -15.92
C ASN A 48 12.48 15.98 -15.08
N LEU A 49 11.61 15.51 -14.18
CA LEU A 49 11.89 14.30 -13.39
C LEU A 49 11.97 13.07 -14.31
N LYS A 50 12.93 12.19 -14.06
CA LYS A 50 13.05 10.93 -14.82
C LYS A 50 11.81 10.08 -14.62
N GLU A 51 11.43 9.37 -15.68
CA GLU A 51 10.30 8.45 -15.65
C GLU A 51 10.53 7.35 -14.59
N GLY A 52 9.48 7.03 -13.83
CA GLY A 52 9.51 6.00 -12.79
C GLY A 52 10.00 6.45 -11.41
N ILE A 53 10.48 7.68 -11.25
CA ILE A 53 10.85 8.22 -9.93
C ILE A 53 9.59 8.72 -9.21
N SER A 54 9.35 8.19 -8.00
CA SER A 54 8.28 8.69 -7.12
C SER A 54 8.75 9.91 -6.33
N THR A 55 7.97 10.97 -6.30
CA THR A 55 8.24 12.18 -5.50
C THR A 55 7.75 12.08 -4.05
N SER A 56 7.00 11.03 -3.69
CA SER A 56 6.38 10.86 -2.36
C SER A 56 7.36 10.80 -1.19
N HIS A 57 8.65 10.57 -1.46
CA HIS A 57 9.72 10.47 -0.46
C HIS A 57 10.80 11.52 -0.64
N LEU A 58 10.61 12.44 -1.59
CA LEU A 58 11.63 13.39 -1.97
C LEU A 58 11.26 14.74 -1.40
N LYS A 59 12.18 15.30 -0.61
CA LYS A 59 12.15 16.70 -0.19
C LYS A 59 12.98 17.49 -1.17
N PHE A 60 12.35 18.48 -1.78
CA PHE A 60 13.00 19.36 -2.74
C PHE A 60 13.32 20.69 -2.07
N GLN A 61 14.56 21.13 -2.21
CA GLN A 61 15.03 22.39 -1.66
C GLN A 61 15.65 23.23 -2.79
N ILE A 62 15.34 24.51 -2.82
CA ILE A 62 15.96 25.46 -3.74
C ILE A 62 17.01 26.24 -2.98
N LYS A 63 18.25 26.18 -3.47
CA LYS A 63 19.35 27.02 -3.00
C LYS A 63 19.56 28.19 -3.95
N HIS A 64 19.65 29.38 -3.35
CA HIS A 64 20.06 30.59 -4.05
C HIS A 64 21.07 31.34 -3.18
N LYS A 65 22.29 31.52 -3.69
CA LYS A 65 23.41 32.09 -2.93
C LYS A 65 23.62 31.28 -1.63
N GLN A 66 23.44 31.88 -0.46
CA GLN A 66 23.56 31.20 0.84
C GLN A 66 22.21 30.78 1.44
N ALA A 67 21.09 31.14 0.81
CA ALA A 67 19.76 30.85 1.32
C ALA A 67 19.25 29.50 0.78
N VAL A 68 18.55 28.77 1.65
CA VAL A 68 17.89 27.50 1.33
C VAL A 68 16.40 27.66 1.59
N PHE A 69 15.59 27.29 0.61
CA PHE A 69 14.14 27.38 0.67
C PHE A 69 13.53 26.01 0.39
N GLU A 70 12.50 25.62 1.12
CA GLU A 70 11.71 24.45 0.71
C GLU A 70 10.96 24.76 -0.58
N SER A 71 10.86 23.77 -1.47
CA SER A 71 10.12 23.91 -2.74
C SER A 71 8.64 24.20 -2.55
N THR A 72 8.09 24.00 -1.34
CA THR A 72 6.69 24.26 -0.99
C THR A 72 6.48 25.68 -0.49
N HIS A 73 7.54 26.44 -0.20
CA HIS A 73 7.44 27.80 0.32
C HIS A 73 6.73 28.74 -0.65
N TYR A 74 5.82 29.54 -0.08
CA TYR A 74 5.00 30.49 -0.81
C TYR A 74 5.67 31.87 -0.83
N VAL A 75 6.80 31.96 -1.53
CA VAL A 75 7.62 33.18 -1.61
C VAL A 75 7.81 33.55 -3.09
N PRO A 76 7.51 34.79 -3.51
CA PRO A 76 7.82 35.28 -4.85
C PRO A 76 9.32 35.28 -5.17
N LEU A 77 9.70 35.13 -6.44
CA LEU A 77 11.12 35.10 -6.84
C LEU A 77 11.86 36.42 -6.59
N TYR A 78 11.20 37.57 -6.61
CA TYR A 78 11.86 38.84 -6.27
C TYR A 78 12.26 38.91 -4.79
N GLU A 79 11.51 38.28 -3.89
CA GLU A 79 11.80 38.30 -2.45
C GLU A 79 13.03 37.46 -2.09
N ILE A 80 13.34 36.43 -2.88
CA ILE A 80 14.59 35.66 -2.73
C ILE A 80 15.79 36.34 -3.40
N GLY A 81 15.61 37.58 -3.90
CA GLY A 81 16.66 38.40 -4.51
C GLY A 81 17.17 37.87 -5.85
N LEU A 82 16.31 37.19 -6.63
CA LEU A 82 16.64 36.62 -7.92
C LEU A 82 16.71 37.70 -9.01
N THR A 83 17.76 37.68 -9.82
CA THR A 83 18.01 38.61 -10.91
C THR A 83 18.31 37.89 -12.23
N SER A 84 18.33 38.62 -13.35
CA SER A 84 18.59 38.03 -14.66
C SER A 84 20.02 37.47 -14.74
N GLY A 85 20.14 36.22 -15.16
CA GLY A 85 21.41 35.50 -15.27
C GLY A 85 21.83 34.74 -14.01
N ASP A 86 21.11 34.90 -12.89
CA ASP A 86 21.36 34.13 -11.68
C ASP A 86 21.16 32.61 -11.92
N SER A 87 21.72 31.83 -11.01
CA SER A 87 21.59 30.37 -11.00
C SER A 87 20.99 29.89 -9.68
N LEU A 88 19.95 29.08 -9.79
CA LEU A 88 19.34 28.34 -8.69
C LEU A 88 19.84 26.90 -8.71
N SER A 89 19.92 26.25 -7.56
CA SER A 89 20.15 24.80 -7.48
C SER A 89 18.95 24.13 -6.82
N LEU A 90 18.31 23.20 -7.53
CA LEU A 90 17.24 22.36 -7.00
C LEU A 90 17.86 21.08 -6.46
N GLU A 91 18.04 21.01 -5.15
CA GLU A 91 18.55 19.85 -4.45
C GLU A 91 17.42 18.92 -4.06
N VAL A 92 17.66 17.62 -4.19
CA VAL A 92 16.74 16.56 -3.80
C VAL A 92 17.35 15.85 -2.61
N THR A 93 16.59 15.77 -1.52
CA THR A 93 16.94 14.96 -0.37
C THR A 93 15.89 13.88 -0.21
N GLU A 94 16.31 12.64 -0.03
CA GLU A 94 15.38 11.60 0.38
C GLU A 94 14.95 11.86 1.82
N ASP A 95 13.65 11.88 2.08
CA ASP A 95 13.15 11.93 3.44
C ASP A 95 13.39 10.56 4.11
N LEU A 96 14.58 10.41 4.69
CA LEU A 96 14.98 9.20 5.39
C LEU A 96 14.26 9.03 6.74
N THR A 97 13.57 10.06 7.23
CA THR A 97 12.86 10.00 8.53
C THR A 97 11.72 8.97 8.53
N GLU A 98 11.24 8.58 7.34
CA GLU A 98 10.20 7.56 7.18
C GLU A 98 10.74 6.19 6.77
N LYS A 99 12.07 5.95 6.79
CA LYS A 99 12.59 4.61 6.50
C LYS A 99 12.44 3.69 7.70
N ILE A 100 11.95 2.48 7.45
CA ILE A 100 11.91 1.37 8.40
C ILE A 100 12.89 0.29 7.99
N THR A 101 13.59 -0.28 8.97
CA THR A 101 14.43 -1.46 8.77
C THR A 101 13.60 -2.71 9.00
N LEU A 102 13.55 -3.59 8.00
CA LEU A 102 12.75 -4.81 8.04
C LEU A 102 13.63 -6.04 7.84
N SER A 103 13.18 -7.15 8.41
CA SER A 103 13.75 -8.47 8.14
C SER A 103 12.81 -9.26 7.23
N PHE A 104 13.33 -9.73 6.11
CA PHE A 104 12.61 -10.54 5.14
C PHE A 104 12.99 -12.00 5.33
N MET A 105 12.04 -12.82 5.78
CA MET A 105 12.18 -14.27 5.82
C MET A 105 11.79 -14.85 4.46
N ILE A 106 12.79 -15.13 3.63
CA ILE A 106 12.61 -15.65 2.27
C ILE A 106 12.49 -17.17 2.35
N CYS A 107 11.34 -17.69 1.89
CA CYS A 107 11.01 -19.10 1.80
C CYS A 107 10.93 -19.52 0.34
N GLU A 108 12.00 -20.12 -0.17
CA GLU A 108 12.08 -20.70 -1.50
C GLU A 108 12.35 -22.21 -1.38
N ASN A 109 13.62 -22.59 -1.24
CA ASN A 109 14.10 -23.95 -0.92
C ASN A 109 14.85 -24.01 0.43
N THR A 110 15.41 -22.89 0.85
CA THR A 110 16.07 -22.71 2.15
C THR A 110 15.50 -21.46 2.81
N LYS A 111 15.49 -21.42 4.14
CA LYS A 111 15.12 -20.19 4.87
C LYS A 111 16.32 -19.25 4.84
N LYS A 112 16.15 -18.08 4.24
CA LYS A 112 17.14 -16.99 4.28
C LYS A 112 16.52 -15.78 4.92
N VAL A 113 17.29 -15.05 5.73
CA VAL A 113 16.86 -13.78 6.32
C VAL A 113 17.67 -12.65 5.67
N LEU A 114 16.97 -11.74 4.99
CA LEU A 114 17.56 -10.53 4.41
C LEU A 114 17.12 -9.32 5.23
N ARG A 115 18.02 -8.40 5.54
CA ARG A 115 17.65 -7.11 6.16
C ARG A 115 17.74 -6.00 5.13
N ALA A 116 16.74 -5.14 5.09
CA ALA A 116 16.75 -3.95 4.24
C ALA A 116 16.08 -2.76 4.91
N SER A 117 16.56 -1.56 4.61
CA SER A 117 15.92 -0.30 5.00
C SER A 117 15.08 0.22 3.84
N LEU A 118 13.79 0.43 4.08
CA LEU A 118 12.81 0.79 3.06
C LEU A 118 11.95 1.96 3.54
N PRO A 119 11.50 2.85 2.66
CA PRO A 119 10.53 3.86 3.05
C PRO A 119 9.19 3.23 3.46
N ARG A 120 8.50 3.77 4.46
CA ARG A 120 7.18 3.28 4.91
C ARG A 120 6.13 3.31 3.80
N ASN A 121 6.19 4.27 2.92
CA ASN A 121 5.33 4.39 1.74
C ASN A 121 5.85 3.61 0.51
N GLU A 122 6.81 2.68 0.67
CA GLU A 122 7.19 1.73 -0.40
C GLU A 122 5.97 0.92 -0.82
N LYS A 123 5.63 0.99 -2.12
CA LYS A 123 4.57 0.15 -2.69
C LYS A 123 4.95 -1.33 -2.67
N ILE A 124 4.00 -2.18 -2.33
CA ILE A 124 4.20 -3.64 -2.29
C ILE A 124 4.59 -4.21 -3.66
N SER A 125 4.04 -3.66 -4.75
CA SER A 125 4.44 -4.04 -6.12
C SER A 125 5.94 -3.80 -6.39
N ASN A 126 6.51 -2.70 -5.89
CA ASN A 126 7.95 -2.43 -6.01
C ASN A 126 8.75 -3.42 -5.18
N LEU A 127 8.29 -3.73 -3.97
CA LEU A 127 8.91 -4.73 -3.10
C LEU A 127 8.90 -6.13 -3.75
N ARG A 128 7.78 -6.56 -4.38
CA ARG A 128 7.73 -7.85 -5.11
C ARG A 128 8.75 -7.91 -6.25
N LYS A 129 8.91 -6.83 -7.02
CA LYS A 129 9.90 -6.76 -8.11
C LYS A 129 11.34 -7.00 -7.62
N ARG A 130 11.68 -6.55 -6.39
CA ARG A 130 13.01 -6.77 -5.80
C ARG A 130 13.34 -8.26 -5.61
N PHE A 131 12.33 -9.11 -5.40
CA PHE A 131 12.53 -10.55 -5.17
C PHE A 131 12.40 -11.42 -6.42
N CYS A 132 11.82 -10.91 -7.51
CA CYS A 132 11.50 -11.72 -8.69
C CYS A 132 12.31 -11.38 -9.96
N GLY A 133 13.16 -10.35 -9.93
CA GLY A 133 13.85 -9.86 -11.13
C GLY A 133 12.89 -9.30 -12.19
N SER A 134 13.29 -9.32 -13.47
CA SER A 134 12.57 -8.68 -14.58
C SER A 134 11.42 -9.51 -15.20
N GLY A 135 10.71 -10.34 -14.42
CA GLY A 135 9.65 -11.24 -14.91
C GLY A 135 8.27 -11.01 -14.28
N ASP A 136 7.27 -11.79 -14.72
CA ASP A 136 5.93 -11.82 -14.09
C ASP A 136 6.03 -12.36 -12.65
N TYR A 137 5.91 -11.44 -11.69
CA TYR A 137 6.11 -11.69 -10.27
C TYR A 137 4.81 -11.97 -9.51
N ARG A 138 3.64 -11.64 -10.08
CA ARG A 138 2.37 -11.66 -9.33
C ARG A 138 2.01 -13.06 -8.84
N ASN A 139 2.29 -14.06 -9.67
CA ASN A 139 1.99 -15.46 -9.35
C ASN A 139 3.17 -16.18 -8.68
N LYS A 140 4.39 -15.62 -8.74
CA LYS A 140 5.60 -16.26 -8.23
C LYS A 140 5.91 -15.85 -6.80
N VAL A 141 5.78 -14.56 -6.49
CA VAL A 141 6.19 -14.02 -5.19
C VAL A 141 4.96 -13.58 -4.42
N LYS A 142 4.76 -14.16 -3.22
CA LYS A 142 3.79 -13.67 -2.23
C LYS A 142 4.54 -13.01 -1.09
N ILE A 143 4.13 -11.81 -0.71
CA ILE A 143 4.67 -11.10 0.44
C ILE A 143 3.60 -11.12 1.52
N LEU A 144 3.96 -11.64 2.69
CA LEU A 144 3.06 -11.84 3.81
C LEU A 144 3.52 -11.04 5.03
N TYR A 145 2.57 -10.37 5.68
CA TYR A 145 2.75 -9.77 7.00
C TYR A 145 1.65 -10.30 7.93
N LYS A 146 2.04 -10.92 9.06
CA LYS A 146 1.09 -11.55 10.01
C LYS A 146 0.07 -12.47 9.31
N GLU A 147 0.57 -13.33 8.41
CA GLU A 147 -0.22 -14.27 7.57
C GLU A 147 -1.15 -13.63 6.52
N ILE A 148 -1.14 -12.30 6.36
CA ILE A 148 -1.93 -11.60 5.34
C ILE A 148 -1.06 -11.34 4.12
N GLU A 149 -1.53 -11.76 2.95
CA GLU A 149 -0.91 -11.42 1.66
C GLU A 149 -1.13 -9.95 1.34
N LEU A 150 -0.01 -9.25 1.10
CA LEU A 150 0.00 -7.82 0.82
C LEU A 150 -0.39 -7.53 -0.64
N ASP A 151 -1.38 -6.65 -0.83
CA ASP A 151 -1.83 -6.11 -2.12
C ASP A 151 -0.81 -5.15 -2.74
N ASP A 152 -0.59 -5.29 -4.06
CA ASP A 152 0.37 -4.54 -4.87
C ASP A 152 0.15 -3.03 -4.91
N ASN A 153 -1.10 -2.58 -4.71
CA ASN A 153 -1.49 -1.18 -4.78
C ASN A 153 -1.24 -0.42 -3.48
N ASN A 154 -1.11 -1.14 -2.38
CA ASN A 154 -0.88 -0.59 -1.04
C ASN A 154 0.62 -0.41 -0.78
N THR A 155 0.91 0.22 0.35
CA THR A 155 2.25 0.49 0.88
C THR A 155 2.48 -0.20 2.22
N LEU A 156 3.72 -0.27 2.70
CA LEU A 156 4.02 -0.81 4.04
C LEU A 156 3.30 -0.03 5.16
N LEU A 157 3.11 1.28 4.97
CA LEU A 157 2.38 2.15 5.88
C LEU A 157 0.90 1.77 6.00
N ASP A 158 0.24 1.43 4.89
CA ASP A 158 -1.18 1.05 4.88
C ASP A 158 -1.44 -0.19 5.75
N TYR A 159 -0.46 -1.09 5.86
CA TYR A 159 -0.53 -2.29 6.71
C TYR A 159 -0.03 -2.07 8.14
N GLY A 160 0.42 -0.85 8.50
CA GLY A 160 0.99 -0.56 9.81
C GLY A 160 2.23 -1.41 10.10
N VAL A 161 3.09 -1.61 9.11
CA VAL A 161 4.37 -2.31 9.31
C VAL A 161 5.32 -1.38 10.06
N GLU A 162 5.84 -1.84 11.20
CA GLU A 162 6.71 -1.05 12.06
C GLU A 162 8.20 -1.42 11.92
N GLN A 163 9.05 -0.67 12.62
CA GLN A 163 10.50 -0.89 12.65
C GLN A 163 10.83 -2.29 13.19
N SER A 164 11.77 -2.96 12.55
CA SER A 164 12.29 -4.30 12.93
C SER A 164 11.28 -5.45 12.82
N GLU A 165 10.12 -5.23 12.19
CA GLU A 165 9.16 -6.28 11.91
C GLU A 165 9.68 -7.30 10.87
N ILE A 166 9.09 -8.50 10.90
CA ILE A 166 9.44 -9.59 9.98
C ILE A 166 8.36 -9.73 8.91
N ILE A 167 8.76 -9.59 7.65
CA ILE A 167 7.93 -9.89 6.49
C ILE A 167 8.34 -11.25 5.93
N THR A 168 7.37 -12.13 5.67
CA THR A 168 7.64 -13.42 5.04
C THR A 168 7.48 -13.29 3.53
N VAL A 169 8.45 -13.76 2.76
CA VAL A 169 8.42 -13.77 1.30
C VAL A 169 8.39 -15.22 0.83
N LEU A 170 7.31 -15.63 0.17
CA LEU A 170 7.18 -16.94 -0.45
C LEU A 170 7.51 -16.80 -1.94
N ILE A 171 8.54 -17.51 -2.40
CA ILE A 171 8.93 -17.52 -3.83
C ILE A 171 8.59 -18.90 -4.37
N SER A 172 7.68 -18.96 -5.32
CA SER A 172 7.17 -20.20 -5.94
C SER A 172 7.93 -20.48 -7.23
N ASP A 173 8.53 -21.65 -7.35
CA ASP A 173 8.95 -22.22 -8.64
C ASP A 173 7.87 -23.17 -9.11
N ASN A 174 7.47 -23.02 -10.37
CA ASN A 174 6.42 -23.83 -10.99
C ASN A 174 6.73 -25.35 -11.03
N ASN A 175 7.94 -25.78 -10.64
CA ASN A 175 8.46 -27.13 -10.87
C ASN A 175 8.62 -28.01 -9.61
N SER A 176 8.36 -27.51 -8.40
CA SER A 176 8.66 -28.27 -7.17
C SER A 176 7.37 -28.81 -6.52
N GLY A 177 7.07 -30.08 -6.75
CA GLY A 177 5.80 -30.75 -6.40
C GLY A 177 5.52 -31.04 -4.92
N ARG A 178 6.27 -30.48 -3.96
CA ARG A 178 5.94 -30.53 -2.52
C ARG A 178 6.90 -29.61 -1.78
N ARG A 179 6.39 -28.62 -1.04
CA ARG A 179 7.22 -27.77 -0.19
C ARG A 179 6.69 -27.78 1.23
N ASP A 180 7.57 -28.07 2.17
CA ASP A 180 7.44 -27.63 3.55
C ASP A 180 7.59 -26.10 3.56
N THR A 181 6.52 -25.39 3.22
CA THR A 181 6.48 -23.95 3.41
C THR A 181 6.35 -23.67 4.90
N VAL A 182 7.18 -22.76 5.41
CA VAL A 182 7.16 -22.34 6.83
C VAL A 182 5.78 -21.81 7.22
N VAL A 183 5.11 -21.18 6.26
CA VAL A 183 3.74 -20.71 6.39
C VAL A 183 2.83 -21.70 5.65
N PRO A 184 1.88 -22.35 6.35
CA PRO A 184 0.91 -23.21 5.70
C PRO A 184 0.06 -22.40 4.71
N VAL A 185 0.11 -22.75 3.43
CA VAL A 185 -0.56 -21.96 2.37
C VAL A 185 -2.07 -21.82 2.57
N TRP A 186 -2.70 -22.77 3.24
CA TRP A 186 -4.12 -22.74 3.58
C TRP A 186 -4.49 -21.78 4.71
N LYS A 187 -3.50 -21.21 5.43
CA LYS A 187 -3.74 -20.18 6.46
C LYS A 187 -3.54 -18.75 5.95
N ILE A 188 -3.03 -18.59 4.72
CA ILE A 188 -2.78 -17.29 4.11
C ILE A 188 -4.12 -16.58 3.88
N LYS A 189 -4.20 -15.34 4.34
CA LYS A 189 -5.39 -14.48 4.24
C LYS A 189 -5.14 -13.40 3.19
N LYS A 190 -6.20 -12.90 2.58
CA LYS A 190 -6.19 -11.69 1.75
C LYS A 190 -7.06 -10.64 2.40
N SER A 191 -6.85 -9.38 2.04
CA SER A 191 -7.66 -8.28 2.55
C SER A 191 -9.16 -8.48 2.23
N GLY A 192 -10.04 -8.16 3.16
CA GLY A 192 -11.48 -8.29 3.06
C GLY A 192 -12.09 -9.35 4.00
N LEU A 193 -13.25 -9.89 3.62
CA LEU A 193 -13.93 -10.96 4.33
C LEU A 193 -13.19 -12.30 4.12
N VAL A 194 -12.93 -12.98 5.22
CA VAL A 194 -12.28 -14.30 5.25
C VAL A 194 -13.14 -15.25 6.06
N LEU A 195 -13.62 -16.32 5.42
CA LEU A 195 -14.25 -17.44 6.11
C LEU A 195 -13.20 -18.45 6.55
N GLU A 196 -13.52 -19.25 7.56
CA GLU A 196 -12.73 -20.41 7.96
C GLU A 196 -13.57 -21.68 7.87
N GLY A 197 -13.03 -22.70 7.20
CA GLY A 197 -13.65 -24.03 7.09
C GLY A 197 -12.63 -25.14 7.29
N ILE A 198 -13.05 -26.40 7.22
CA ILE A 198 -12.17 -27.57 7.38
C ILE A 198 -12.10 -28.33 6.07
N CYS A 199 -10.89 -28.59 5.57
CA CYS A 199 -10.72 -29.42 4.38
C CYS A 199 -10.84 -30.90 4.73
N MET A 200 -11.76 -31.61 4.09
CA MET A 200 -12.00 -33.04 4.29
C MET A 200 -11.49 -33.92 3.14
N ASN A 201 -10.78 -33.33 2.17
CA ASN A 201 -10.09 -34.11 1.14
C ASN A 201 -8.82 -34.74 1.72
N HIS A 202 -8.79 -36.07 1.82
CA HIS A 202 -7.68 -36.84 2.39
C HIS A 202 -6.38 -36.76 1.58
N GLU A 203 -6.45 -36.38 0.30
CA GLU A 203 -5.27 -36.14 -0.56
C GLU A 203 -4.69 -34.73 -0.39
N CYS A 204 -5.44 -33.82 0.25
CA CYS A 204 -4.99 -32.46 0.45
C CYS A 204 -4.01 -32.37 1.62
N VAL A 205 -2.92 -31.60 1.45
CA VAL A 205 -2.00 -31.29 2.56
C VAL A 205 -2.68 -30.54 3.72
N ALA A 206 -3.82 -29.91 3.46
CA ALA A 206 -4.66 -29.26 4.47
C ALA A 206 -5.74 -30.18 5.06
N TYR A 207 -5.67 -31.51 4.86
CA TYR A 207 -6.67 -32.44 5.38
C TYR A 207 -6.83 -32.31 6.90
N LYS A 208 -8.09 -32.19 7.34
CA LYS A 208 -8.50 -31.92 8.73
C LYS A 208 -7.90 -30.64 9.33
N GLN A 209 -7.33 -29.76 8.51
CA GLN A 209 -6.85 -28.45 8.92
C GLN A 209 -7.91 -27.39 8.66
N ARG A 210 -7.88 -26.34 9.47
CA ARG A 210 -8.66 -25.14 9.22
C ARG A 210 -8.05 -24.34 8.09
N VAL A 211 -8.83 -24.05 7.05
CA VAL A 211 -8.41 -23.31 5.86
C VAL A 211 -9.10 -21.95 5.79
N CYS A 212 -8.37 -20.93 5.35
CA CYS A 212 -8.88 -19.58 5.14
C CYS A 212 -9.43 -19.46 3.71
N ILE A 213 -10.69 -19.06 3.58
CA ILE A 213 -11.42 -18.89 2.32
C ILE A 213 -11.64 -17.39 2.16
N CYS A 214 -10.84 -16.76 1.31
CA CYS A 214 -10.84 -15.31 1.16
C CYS A 214 -11.88 -14.87 0.13
N LEU A 215 -13.00 -14.30 0.59
CA LEU A 215 -14.04 -13.75 -0.27
C LEU A 215 -13.71 -12.33 -0.76
N GLY A 216 -12.90 -11.59 0.01
CA GLY A 216 -12.41 -10.27 -0.39
C GLY A 216 -13.37 -9.13 -0.06
N MET A 217 -13.41 -8.11 -0.92
CA MET A 217 -14.24 -6.92 -0.75
C MET A 217 -15.59 -7.11 -1.44
N GLY A 218 -16.64 -6.44 -0.95
CA GLY A 218 -17.97 -6.53 -1.54
C GLY A 218 -19.10 -6.60 -0.51
N LYS A 219 -20.28 -7.03 -0.97
CA LYS A 219 -21.47 -7.20 -0.14
C LYS A 219 -21.73 -8.68 0.08
N PHE A 220 -21.97 -9.06 1.33
CA PHE A 220 -22.11 -10.46 1.72
C PHE A 220 -23.29 -10.63 2.67
N ASP A 221 -23.96 -11.77 2.56
CA ASP A 221 -24.92 -12.24 3.57
C ASP A 221 -24.24 -13.38 4.33
N ALA A 222 -23.86 -13.14 5.58
CA ALA A 222 -23.05 -14.10 6.32
C ALA A 222 -23.80 -15.39 6.64
N ILE A 223 -25.13 -15.35 6.79
CA ILE A 223 -25.93 -16.55 7.02
C ILE A 223 -25.91 -17.41 5.77
N LEU A 224 -26.12 -16.80 4.60
CA LEU A 224 -26.02 -17.50 3.33
C LEU A 224 -24.60 -18.03 3.08
N GLU A 225 -23.57 -17.22 3.31
CA GLU A 225 -22.17 -17.62 3.12
C GLU A 225 -21.73 -18.73 4.08
N MET A 226 -22.36 -18.87 5.25
CA MET A 226 -22.08 -19.96 6.21
C MET A 226 -23.02 -21.16 6.11
N SER A 227 -24.06 -21.07 5.28
CA SER A 227 -25.09 -22.11 5.16
C SER A 227 -24.55 -23.42 4.56
N ASP A 228 -25.14 -24.53 4.99
CA ASP A 228 -24.89 -25.84 4.38
C ASP A 228 -25.40 -25.81 2.93
N GLY A 229 -24.53 -26.07 1.96
CA GLY A 229 -24.85 -26.03 0.52
C GLY A 229 -24.28 -24.83 -0.24
N ARG A 230 -23.69 -23.84 0.44
CA ARG A 230 -22.85 -22.84 -0.23
C ARG A 230 -21.51 -23.49 -0.61
N GLU A 231 -21.23 -23.57 -1.90
CA GLU A 231 -19.98 -24.16 -2.40
C GLU A 231 -18.80 -23.23 -2.19
N HIS A 232 -18.07 -23.43 -1.09
CA HIS A 232 -16.74 -22.85 -0.92
C HIS A 232 -15.68 -23.87 -1.29
N LYS A 233 -14.63 -23.45 -2.01
CA LYS A 233 -13.53 -24.36 -2.40
C LYS A 233 -12.32 -24.18 -1.47
N CYS A 234 -11.65 -25.28 -1.17
CA CYS A 234 -10.37 -25.27 -0.47
C CYS A 234 -9.32 -24.52 -1.32
N PRO A 235 -8.58 -23.54 -0.77
CA PRO A 235 -7.59 -22.78 -1.55
C PRO A 235 -6.39 -23.61 -2.02
N VAL A 236 -6.26 -24.85 -1.53
CA VAL A 236 -5.12 -25.74 -1.82
C VAL A 236 -5.48 -26.82 -2.83
N CYS A 237 -6.58 -27.56 -2.60
CA CYS A 237 -6.99 -28.67 -3.48
C CYS A 237 -8.21 -28.35 -4.35
N ASN A 238 -8.80 -27.16 -4.21
CA ASN A 238 -10.01 -26.74 -4.92
C ASN A 238 -11.24 -27.66 -4.76
N GLN A 239 -11.22 -28.56 -3.76
CA GLN A 239 -12.37 -29.39 -3.40
C GLN A 239 -13.32 -28.63 -2.49
N ASP A 240 -14.60 -29.03 -2.50
CA ASP A 240 -15.63 -28.44 -1.68
C ASP A 240 -15.33 -28.52 -0.17
N ILE A 241 -15.53 -27.40 0.49
CA ILE A 241 -15.58 -27.26 1.93
C ILE A 241 -17.05 -27.32 2.32
N TYR A 242 -17.43 -28.40 3.00
CA TYR A 242 -18.83 -28.67 3.35
C TYR A 242 -19.50 -27.50 4.11
N ARG A 243 -18.76 -26.87 5.04
CA ARG A 243 -19.26 -25.77 5.85
C ARG A 243 -18.15 -24.83 6.31
N ALA A 244 -18.44 -23.53 6.28
CA ALA A 244 -17.67 -22.51 6.97
C ALA A 244 -18.19 -22.34 8.41
N ASN A 245 -17.29 -22.33 9.39
CA ASN A 245 -17.67 -22.35 10.81
C ASN A 245 -17.38 -21.01 11.50
N LYS A 246 -16.51 -20.20 10.93
CA LYS A 246 -16.08 -18.90 11.47
C LYS A 246 -15.84 -17.95 10.31
N PHE A 247 -15.83 -16.66 10.60
CA PHE A 247 -15.39 -15.64 9.67
C PHE A 247 -14.79 -14.44 10.40
N GLY A 248 -14.02 -13.66 9.65
CA GLY A 248 -13.39 -12.46 10.15
C GLY A 248 -12.98 -11.54 9.01
N PHE A 249 -12.35 -10.45 9.40
CA PHE A 249 -12.01 -9.36 8.49
C PHE A 249 -10.51 -9.10 8.55
N ALA A 250 -9.86 -9.10 7.39
CA ALA A 250 -8.42 -8.85 7.25
C ALA A 250 -8.18 -7.51 6.55
N ASN A 251 -7.46 -6.59 7.19
CA ASN A 251 -6.98 -5.34 6.58
C ASN A 251 -8.02 -4.61 5.69
N CYS A 252 -9.18 -4.32 6.27
CA CYS A 252 -10.30 -3.71 5.57
C CYS A 252 -11.19 -2.89 6.53
N SER A 253 -12.05 -2.07 5.94
CA SER A 253 -13.21 -1.48 6.62
C SER A 253 -14.43 -2.34 6.32
N TYR A 254 -15.36 -2.44 7.27
CA TYR A 254 -16.62 -3.10 7.02
C TYR A 254 -17.76 -2.44 7.79
N MET A 255 -18.92 -2.40 7.17
CA MET A 255 -20.19 -2.09 7.81
C MET A 255 -21.01 -3.37 7.90
N PHE A 256 -21.70 -3.58 9.01
CA PHE A 256 -22.66 -4.66 9.13
C PHE A 256 -24.02 -4.13 9.54
N CYS A 257 -25.06 -4.83 9.08
CA CYS A 257 -26.44 -4.64 9.48
C CYS A 257 -27.05 -6.02 9.72
N GLY A 258 -27.71 -6.21 10.86
CA GLY A 258 -28.32 -7.49 11.18
C GLY A 258 -29.50 -7.38 12.13
N ILE A 259 -30.28 -8.45 12.19
CA ILE A 259 -31.44 -8.61 13.05
C ILE A 259 -31.25 -9.90 13.86
N LEU A 260 -31.36 -9.80 15.17
CA LEU A 260 -31.30 -10.95 16.08
C LEU A 260 -32.66 -11.66 16.14
N ASP A 261 -32.69 -12.86 16.72
CA ASP A 261 -33.92 -13.64 16.91
C ASP A 261 -34.99 -12.92 17.77
N ASP A 262 -34.59 -11.98 18.62
CA ASP A 262 -35.46 -11.16 19.46
C ASP A 262 -35.94 -9.86 18.77
N ASP A 263 -35.77 -9.77 17.45
CA ASP A 263 -36.05 -8.61 16.60
C ASP A 263 -35.20 -7.36 16.91
N THR A 264 -34.15 -7.46 17.73
CA THR A 264 -33.20 -6.37 17.94
C THR A 264 -32.36 -6.15 16.68
N SER A 265 -32.43 -4.95 16.11
CA SER A 265 -31.57 -4.54 15.00
C SER A 265 -30.25 -3.96 15.49
N ARG A 266 -29.17 -4.25 14.76
CA ARG A 266 -27.84 -3.68 15.02
C ARG A 266 -27.17 -3.30 13.71
N SER A 267 -26.46 -2.18 13.74
CA SER A 267 -25.55 -1.80 12.67
C SER A 267 -24.35 -1.05 13.21
N GLU A 268 -23.19 -1.31 12.62
CA GLU A 268 -21.94 -0.66 13.01
C GLU A 268 -20.95 -0.66 11.84
N CYS A 269 -20.08 0.35 11.83
CA CYS A 269 -18.96 0.46 10.91
C CYS A 269 -17.66 0.28 11.70
N ARG A 270 -16.81 -0.65 11.26
CA ARG A 270 -15.56 -1.02 11.95
C ARG A 270 -14.39 -1.07 10.97
N ASN A 271 -13.19 -0.95 11.52
CA ASN A 271 -11.94 -1.07 10.78
C ASN A 271 -11.09 -2.20 11.37
N SER A 272 -10.53 -3.04 10.51
CA SER A 272 -9.67 -4.16 10.91
C SER A 272 -8.23 -3.90 10.42
N LYS A 273 -7.30 -3.66 11.35
CA LYS A 273 -5.86 -3.55 11.08
C LYS A 273 -5.20 -4.91 11.37
N GLY A 274 -5.22 -5.81 10.41
CA GLY A 274 -4.88 -7.22 10.61
C GLY A 274 -6.10 -8.12 10.46
N TYR A 275 -5.99 -9.41 10.82
CA TYR A 275 -7.12 -10.34 10.83
C TYR A 275 -7.76 -10.39 12.21
N ASN A 276 -9.06 -10.11 12.26
CA ASN A 276 -9.86 -10.22 13.48
C ASN A 276 -11.10 -11.07 13.17
N GLU A 277 -11.35 -12.10 13.98
CA GLU A 277 -12.61 -12.84 13.96
C GLU A 277 -13.76 -11.90 14.30
N PHE A 278 -14.92 -12.05 13.66
CA PHE A 278 -16.08 -11.23 13.96
C PHE A 278 -16.61 -11.55 15.36
N PRO A 279 -16.54 -10.62 16.33
CA PRO A 279 -16.73 -10.95 17.73
C PRO A 279 -18.18 -11.22 18.10
N GLU A 280 -19.15 -10.91 17.24
CA GLU A 280 -20.57 -11.21 17.42
C GLU A 280 -21.04 -12.43 16.62
N ALA A 281 -20.13 -13.24 16.08
CA ALA A 281 -20.48 -14.42 15.28
C ALA A 281 -21.28 -15.48 16.07
N GLN A 282 -21.16 -15.49 17.41
CA GLN A 282 -21.89 -16.42 18.29
C GLN A 282 -23.31 -15.97 18.67
N LEU A 283 -23.74 -14.76 18.26
CA LEU A 283 -25.13 -14.35 18.49
C LEU A 283 -26.06 -15.06 17.50
N ASN A 284 -27.32 -15.26 17.91
CA ASN A 284 -28.33 -15.85 17.04
C ASN A 284 -28.89 -14.78 16.09
N TRP A 285 -28.24 -14.63 14.94
CA TRP A 285 -28.67 -13.72 13.88
C TRP A 285 -29.71 -14.39 13.00
N ARG A 286 -30.85 -13.72 12.79
CA ARG A 286 -31.82 -14.04 11.74
C ARG A 286 -31.41 -13.47 10.39
N GLU A 287 -30.80 -12.29 10.41
CA GLU A 287 -30.17 -11.66 9.25
C GLU A 287 -28.83 -11.06 9.65
N LEU A 288 -27.80 -11.22 8.82
CA LEU A 288 -26.51 -10.57 9.02
C LEU A 288 -25.83 -10.29 7.67
N LYS A 289 -25.79 -9.02 7.30
CA LYS A 289 -25.25 -8.54 6.03
C LYS A 289 -24.04 -7.65 6.28
N PHE A 290 -23.05 -7.76 5.40
CA PHE A 290 -21.81 -7.01 5.45
C PHE A 290 -21.59 -6.25 4.14
N GLU A 291 -21.02 -5.05 4.25
CA GLU A 291 -20.40 -4.33 3.15
C GLU A 291 -18.94 -4.06 3.51
N VAL A 292 -18.02 -4.60 2.72
CA VAL A 292 -16.59 -4.64 3.00
C VAL A 292 -15.84 -3.82 1.96
N SER A 293 -15.03 -2.88 2.41
CA SER A 293 -14.29 -1.93 1.58
C SER A 293 -12.81 -1.81 1.99
N PRO A 294 -11.94 -1.25 1.13
CA PRO A 294 -10.55 -0.95 1.51
C PRO A 294 -10.48 0.07 2.65
N THR A 295 -9.50 -0.07 3.55
CA THR A 295 -9.34 0.76 4.77
C THR A 295 -9.24 2.27 4.51
N ASN A 296 -8.88 2.68 3.30
CA ASN A 296 -8.66 4.08 2.92
C ASN A 296 -9.94 4.80 2.45
N SER A 297 -11.11 4.14 2.44
CA SER A 297 -12.38 4.82 2.23
C SER A 297 -12.82 5.49 3.53
N ASN A 298 -12.50 6.78 3.70
CA ASN A 298 -12.96 7.62 4.83
C ASN A 298 -14.50 7.80 4.92
N THR A 299 -15.24 7.02 4.14
CA THR A 299 -16.69 7.02 4.08
C THR A 299 -17.16 5.65 4.51
N CYS A 300 -17.68 5.53 5.74
CA CYS A 300 -18.66 4.48 5.98
C CYS A 300 -19.76 4.67 4.91
N PRO A 301 -20.18 3.62 4.19
CA PRO A 301 -21.24 3.73 3.20
C PRO A 301 -22.45 4.37 3.89
N SER A 302 -22.83 5.57 3.45
CA SER A 302 -24.04 6.23 3.95
C SER A 302 -25.24 5.38 3.52
N ASN A 303 -26.05 4.96 4.52
CA ASN A 303 -27.31 4.25 4.34
C ASN A 303 -28.20 4.84 3.24
#